data_AF-A0A7W1CT74-F1
#
_entry.id   AF-A0A7W1CT74-F1
#
_cell.length_a   1.000
_cell.length_b   1.000
_cell.length_c   1.000
_cell.angle_alpha   90.00
_cell.angle_beta   90.00
_cell.angle_gamma   90.00
#
_symmetry.space_group_name_H-M   'P 1'
#
loop_
_entity.id
_entity.type
_entity.pdbx_description
1 polymer ?
#
loop_
_entity_poly.entity_id
_entity_poly.type
_entity_poly.pdbx_seq_one_letter_code
_entity_poly.pdbx_strand_id
1 'polypeptide(L)'
;MSMQFDPGNLVPLESLGTVYPNIRVVDDWGILTVTSGGALLQADFSQITLSQPKNITPPAIAGEGWTLDLKPGWSIAPGKRKGDFNLQSSTASSRQP
;
A
#
# COMPACT_ATOMS: atom_id res chain seq x y z
N MET A 1 -11.90 -2.01 2.77
CA MET A 1 -11.05 -0.80 2.80
C MET A 1 -11.70 0.38 3.51
N SER A 2 -10.96 1.07 4.39
CA SER A 2 -11.27 2.38 4.96
C SER A 2 -10.02 3.27 4.96
N MET A 3 -10.20 4.59 4.86
CA MET A 3 -9.10 5.56 4.71
C MET A 3 -9.30 6.76 5.63
N GLN A 4 -8.21 7.24 6.23
CA GLN A 4 -8.14 8.48 7.02
C GLN A 4 -7.04 9.37 6.44
N PHE A 5 -7.34 10.62 6.13
CA PHE A 5 -6.41 11.58 5.53
C PHE A 5 -6.90 13.01 5.77
N ASP A 6 -6.03 13.99 5.52
CA ASP A 6 -6.41 15.40 5.50
C ASP A 6 -6.94 15.81 4.10
N PRO A 7 -8.21 16.21 3.96
CA PRO A 7 -8.77 16.61 2.66
C PRO A 7 -8.24 17.96 2.16
N GLY A 8 -7.59 18.77 3.01
CA GLY A 8 -7.16 20.13 2.68
C GLY A 8 -5.83 20.22 1.94
N ASN A 9 -5.10 19.11 1.79
CA ASN A 9 -3.73 19.10 1.25
C ASN A 9 -3.53 18.09 0.09
N LEU A 10 -4.61 17.56 -0.45
CA LEU A 10 -4.57 16.60 -1.55
C LEU A 10 -4.07 17.26 -2.83
N VAL A 11 -3.30 16.52 -3.62
CA VAL A 11 -2.80 16.99 -4.92
C VAL A 11 -3.27 16.02 -6.02
N PRO A 12 -4.35 16.36 -6.75
CA PRO A 12 -4.82 15.58 -7.90
C PRO A 12 -3.79 15.60 -9.03
N LEU A 13 -3.54 14.45 -9.64
CA LEU A 13 -2.68 14.26 -10.80
C LEU A 13 -3.48 13.72 -12.00
N GLU A 14 -4.56 14.41 -12.36
CA GLU A 14 -5.45 14.08 -13.48
C GLU A 14 -5.74 12.56 -13.58
N SER A 15 -5.33 11.90 -14.65
CA SER A 15 -5.57 10.48 -14.91
C SER A 15 -4.69 9.52 -14.11
N LEU A 16 -3.68 10.02 -13.38
CA LEU A 16 -2.76 9.20 -12.59
C LEU A 16 -3.30 8.89 -11.19
N GLY A 17 -4.23 9.70 -10.68
CA GLY A 17 -4.80 9.57 -9.35
C GLY A 17 -4.61 10.81 -8.48
N THR A 18 -4.58 10.61 -7.17
CA THR A 18 -4.39 11.70 -6.19
C THR A 18 -3.24 11.38 -5.25
N VAL A 19 -2.37 12.36 -5.03
CA VAL A 19 -1.32 12.29 -4.01
C VAL A 19 -1.91 12.69 -2.67
N TYR A 20 -1.76 11.80 -1.69
CA TYR A 20 -2.11 11.99 -0.30
C TYR A 20 -0.82 12.19 0.51
N PRO A 21 -0.49 13.41 0.95
CA PRO A 21 0.71 13.67 1.75
C PRO A 21 0.75 12.87 3.05
N ASN A 22 -0.42 12.68 3.66
CA ASN A 22 -0.65 11.79 4.79
C ASN A 22 -1.91 10.96 4.55
N ILE A 23 -1.83 9.66 4.81
CA ILE A 23 -2.96 8.76 4.69
C ILE A 23 -2.75 7.53 5.56
N ARG A 24 -3.82 7.08 6.21
CA ARG A 24 -3.90 5.77 6.86
C ARG A 24 -4.96 4.94 6.16
N VAL A 25 -4.53 3.84 5.54
CA VAL A 25 -5.40 2.88 4.87
C VAL A 25 -5.50 1.64 5.74
N VAL A 26 -6.72 1.20 6.02
CA VAL A 26 -7.00 -0.08 6.66
C VAL A 26 -7.76 -0.96 5.69
N ASP A 27 -7.28 -2.16 5.48
CA ASP A 27 -7.93 -3.12 4.59
C ASP A 27 -7.79 -4.56 5.08
N ASP A 28 -8.28 -5.50 4.29
CA ASP A 28 -8.20 -6.93 4.59
C ASP A 28 -6.76 -7.42 4.73
N TRP A 29 -5.82 -6.83 3.99
CA TRP A 29 -4.40 -7.18 4.00
C TRP A 29 -3.61 -6.61 5.18
N GLY A 30 -4.09 -5.54 5.81
CA GLY A 30 -3.31 -4.86 6.84
C GLY A 30 -3.59 -3.37 6.95
N ILE A 31 -2.58 -2.65 7.41
CA ILE A 31 -2.63 -1.21 7.64
C ILE A 31 -1.43 -0.57 6.96
N LEU A 32 -1.68 0.39 6.07
CA LEU A 32 -0.66 1.29 5.54
C LEU A 32 -0.80 2.64 6.25
N THR A 33 0.28 3.14 6.83
CA THR A 33 0.35 4.46 7.42
C THR A 33 1.41 5.27 6.70
N VAL A 34 1.03 6.42 6.17
CA VAL A 34 1.91 7.38 5.50
C VAL A 34 1.87 8.68 6.28
N THR A 35 3.02 9.08 6.80
CA THR A 35 3.20 10.29 7.60
C THR A 35 3.95 11.38 6.84
N SER A 36 4.77 10.99 5.85
CA SER A 36 5.50 11.92 4.98
C SER A 36 5.88 11.27 3.65
N GLY A 37 6.40 12.05 2.70
CA GLY A 37 6.75 11.57 1.35
C GLY A 37 5.55 11.39 0.40
N GLY A 38 4.37 11.12 0.98
CA GLY A 38 3.10 11.01 0.28
C GLY A 38 2.87 9.64 -0.37
N ALA A 39 1.61 9.38 -0.70
CA ALA A 39 1.17 8.20 -1.44
C ALA A 39 0.34 8.61 -2.65
N LEU A 40 0.70 8.11 -3.82
CA LEU A 40 -0.14 8.24 -5.01
C LEU A 40 -1.13 7.09 -5.04
N LEU A 41 -2.41 7.42 -4.89
CA LEU A 41 -3.51 6.47 -4.99
C LEU A 41 -4.19 6.65 -6.35
N GLN A 42 -4.25 5.57 -7.14
CA GLN A 42 -4.95 5.59 -8.43
C GLN A 42 -6.44 5.88 -8.25
N ALA A 43 -7.06 6.47 -9.28
CA ALA A 43 -8.47 6.88 -9.25
C ALA A 43 -9.46 5.72 -9.04
N ASP A 44 -9.06 4.50 -9.41
CA ASP A 44 -9.84 3.27 -9.21
C ASP A 44 -9.51 2.55 -7.88
N PHE A 45 -8.66 3.15 -7.05
CA PHE A 45 -8.21 2.62 -5.75
C PHE A 45 -7.50 1.26 -5.85
N SER A 46 -7.08 0.82 -7.04
CA SER A 46 -6.48 -0.50 -7.26
C SER A 46 -5.00 -0.55 -6.91
N GLN A 47 -4.31 0.59 -6.94
CA GLN A 47 -2.88 0.69 -6.70
C GLN A 47 -2.51 1.89 -5.84
N ILE A 48 -1.59 1.64 -4.89
CA ILE A 48 -0.91 2.67 -4.10
C ILE A 48 0.55 2.66 -4.49
N THR A 49 1.06 3.80 -4.93
CA THR A 49 2.48 3.99 -5.24
C THR A 49 3.14 4.79 -4.11
N LEU A 50 4.25 4.25 -3.60
CA LEU A 50 5.02 4.79 -2.48
C LEU A 50 6.49 4.94 -2.88
N SER A 51 7.25 5.65 -2.06
CA SER A 51 8.72 5.61 -2.13
C SER A 51 9.22 4.18 -1.89
N GLN A 52 10.40 3.84 -2.43
CA GLN A 52 10.94 2.48 -2.29
C GLN A 52 11.08 2.09 -0.81
N PRO A 53 10.74 0.83 -0.45
CA PRO A 53 10.92 0.35 0.91
C PRO A 53 12.41 0.33 1.27
N LYS A 54 12.72 0.75 2.50
CA LYS A 54 14.06 0.64 3.11
C LYS A 54 14.23 -0.67 3.84
N ASN A 55 13.13 -1.22 4.37
CA ASN A 55 13.09 -2.48 5.08
C ASN A 55 11.91 -3.32 4.60
N ILE A 56 12.18 -4.55 4.19
CA ILE A 56 11.19 -5.54 3.79
C ILE A 56 11.30 -6.73 4.75
N THR A 57 10.78 -6.58 5.96
CA THR A 57 10.77 -7.63 6.98
C THR A 57 9.35 -7.89 7.48
N PRO A 58 8.58 -8.79 6.81
CA PRO A 58 7.24 -9.11 7.24
C PRO A 58 7.15 -9.48 8.74
N PRO A 59 6.08 -9.09 9.45
CA PRO A 59 4.87 -8.46 8.92
C PRO A 59 4.98 -6.95 8.70
N ALA A 60 6.10 -6.31 9.06
CA ALA A 60 6.26 -4.85 9.01
C ALA A 60 7.23 -4.43 7.91
N ILE A 61 6.71 -3.80 6.86
CA ILE A 61 7.49 -3.27 5.74
C ILE A 61 7.50 -1.75 5.88
N ALA A 62 8.64 -1.12 5.68
CA ALA A 62 8.76 0.32 5.88
C ALA A 62 9.64 0.97 4.81
N GLY A 63 9.26 2.19 4.43
CA GLY A 63 10.05 3.07 3.61
C GLY A 63 10.20 4.43 4.25
N GLU A 64 10.61 5.42 3.46
CA GLU A 64 10.71 6.78 3.95
C GLU A 64 9.32 7.39 4.10
N GLY A 65 8.92 7.65 5.35
CA GLY A 65 7.64 8.29 5.67
C GLY A 65 6.43 7.38 5.64
N TRP A 66 6.60 6.05 5.52
CA TRP A 66 5.49 5.11 5.53
C TRP A 66 5.84 3.75 6.15
N THR A 67 4.81 3.10 6.69
CA THR A 67 4.85 1.72 7.22
C THR A 67 3.65 0.92 6.73
N LEU A 68 3.88 -0.33 6.39
CA LEU A 68 2.89 -1.32 6.00
C LEU A 68 2.96 -2.48 6.99
N ASP A 69 1.93 -2.60 7.82
CA ASP A 69 1.75 -3.70 8.77
C ASP A 69 0.77 -4.72 8.19
N LEU A 70 1.29 -5.89 7.81
CA LEU A 70 0.50 -6.98 7.25
C LEU A 70 -0.25 -7.73 8.35
N LYS A 71 -1.51 -8.06 8.07
CA LYS A 71 -2.28 -9.00 8.92
C LYS A 71 -1.73 -10.42 8.78
N PRO A 72 -1.89 -11.27 9.82
CA PRO A 72 -1.55 -12.68 9.72
C PRO A 72 -2.23 -13.35 8.51
N GLY A 73 -1.48 -14.21 7.83
CA GLY A 73 -1.93 -14.85 6.59
C GLY A 73 -1.79 -13.99 5.34
N TRP A 74 -1.23 -12.78 5.44
CA TRP A 74 -0.85 -12.00 4.26
C TRP A 74 0.67 -11.94 4.10
N SER A 75 1.12 -11.90 2.86
CA SER A 75 2.52 -11.73 2.47
C SER A 75 2.64 -10.80 1.27
N ILE A 76 3.85 -10.36 0.98
CA ILE A 76 4.18 -9.66 -0.27
C ILE A 76 4.93 -10.59 -1.20
N ALA A 77 4.66 -10.46 -2.49
CA ALA A 77 5.43 -11.07 -3.57
C ALA A 77 5.88 -10.00 -4.57
N PRO A 78 7.02 -10.16 -5.24
CA PRO A 78 7.42 -9.27 -6.33
C PRO A 78 6.34 -9.19 -7.42
N GLY A 79 6.07 -7.98 -7.89
CA GLY A 79 5.16 -7.71 -9.01
C GLY A 79 5.82 -7.91 -10.38
N LYS A 80 5.12 -7.48 -11.43
CA LYS A 80 5.59 -7.63 -12.83
C LYS A 80 6.83 -6.79 -13.13
N ARG A 81 6.95 -5.61 -12.51
CA ARG A 81 8.10 -4.71 -12.67
C ARG A 81 8.90 -4.68 -11.38
N LYS A 82 10.20 -4.42 -11.51
CA LYS A 82 11.08 -4.21 -10.36
C LYS A 82 10.56 -3.01 -9.54
N GLY A 83 10.29 -3.24 -8.25
CA GLY A 83 9.75 -2.24 -7.35
C GLY A 83 8.23 -2.38 -7.09
N ASP A 84 7.52 -3.14 -7.94
CA ASP A 84 6.14 -3.49 -7.67
C ASP A 84 6.06 -4.64 -6.66
N PHE A 85 5.06 -4.60 -5.79
CA PHE A 85 4.75 -5.68 -4.86
C PHE A 85 3.26 -6.01 -4.94
N ASN A 86 2.95 -7.30 -4.95
CA ASN A 86 1.59 -7.82 -4.87
C ASN A 86 1.34 -8.32 -3.44
N LEU A 87 0.17 -8.00 -2.90
CA LEU A 87 -0.30 -8.57 -1.63
C LEU A 87 -0.97 -9.90 -1.90
N GLN A 88 -0.59 -10.93 -1.16
CA GLN A 88 -1.11 -12.29 -1.30
C GLN A 88 -1.64 -12.78 0.04
N SER A 89 -2.87 -13.30 0.05
CA SER A 89 -3.38 -14.03 1.19
C SER A 89 -3.03 -15.51 1.06
N SER A 90 -2.56 -16.12 2.16
CA SER A 90 -2.25 -17.55 2.25
C SER A 90 -3.49 -18.44 2.09
N THR A 91 -4.70 -17.86 2.15
CA THR A 91 -5.96 -18.54 1.84
C THR A 91 -6.10 -18.91 0.36
N ALA A 92 -5.28 -18.35 -0.54
CA ALA A 92 -5.36 -18.61 -1.97
C ALA A 92 -4.62 -19.88 -2.45
N SER A 93 -3.96 -20.64 -1.56
CA SER A 93 -3.13 -21.80 -1.97
C SER A 93 -3.72 -23.17 -1.63
N SER A 94 -5.04 -23.31 -1.59
CA SER A 94 -5.73 -24.60 -1.37
C SER A 94 -6.86 -24.89 -2.37
N ARG A 95 -6.68 -24.53 -3.64
CA ARG A 95 -7.42 -25.13 -4.75
C ARG A 95 -6.49 -25.54 -5.87
N GLN A 96 -6.08 -26.80 -5.83
CA GLN A 96 -5.64 -27.53 -7.00
C GLN A 96 -6.54 -28.77 -7.11
N PRO A 97 -7.28 -28.89 -8.21
CA PRO A 97 -7.41 -30.17 -8.91
C PRO A 97 -6.60 -30.16 -10.20
#